data_AF-A0A0R3RN48-F1
#
_entry.id   AF-A0A0R3RN48-F1
#
_cell.length_a   1.000
_cell.length_b   1.000
_cell.length_c   1.000
_cell.angle_alpha   90.00
_cell.angle_beta   90.00
_cell.angle_gamma   90.00
#
_symmetry.space_group_name_H-M   'P 1'
#
loop_
_entity.id
_entity.type
_entity.pdbx_description
1 polymer ?
#
loop_
_entity_poly.entity_id
_entity_poly.type
_entity_poly.pdbx_seq_one_letter_code
_entity_poly.pdbx_strand_id
1 'polypeptide(L)'
;MHNLLEFLLNQQDDQSKNLLLISSVLQTLCTEESVPSFRARRRNTRINYNNPIQGRRAELYETFERRIFWYQKVGSKFRLLKVRIASQATLTKLINKFPNSKSLLVDDLLEHLDPKRNISHEEMKGALYILNKCGFLISNTITIRCKSWLAVAKLKVSEKPSIIELVQHSIDSVSIRQWSLQRNVNSENIRSIAQGMFTDSNVSNKFYARYRELSQSQAILTSEKKFNERYEKNQQRIDSTRHELIEICKNKKQLYHWRQVDSARTFLFTFYRTLFTIEVAEVFLQMLVDVRARWRRIAAECIASYLEWNKPLTKKILWNPPDKAISISTTFKAFHFDIKF
;
A
#
# COMPACT_ATOMS: atom_id res chain seq x y z
N MET A 1 -32.93 3.32 -4.27
CA MET A 1 -31.78 3.96 -3.57
C MET A 1 -30.91 4.77 -4.49
N HIS A 2 -30.39 4.19 -5.58
CA HIS A 2 -29.55 4.87 -6.56
C HIS A 2 -30.20 6.11 -7.22
N ASN A 3 -31.37 5.96 -7.82
CA ASN A 3 -32.08 7.09 -8.44
C ASN A 3 -32.52 8.13 -7.40
N LEU A 4 -32.86 7.67 -6.19
CA LEU A 4 -33.22 8.55 -5.07
C LEU A 4 -32.04 9.42 -4.64
N LEU A 5 -30.84 8.84 -4.61
CA LEU A 5 -29.63 9.58 -4.34
C LEU A 5 -29.35 10.65 -5.40
N GLU A 6 -29.39 10.26 -6.66
CA GLU A 6 -29.15 11.18 -7.79
C GLU A 6 -30.15 12.35 -7.77
N PHE A 7 -31.42 12.04 -7.52
CA PHE A 7 -32.46 13.04 -7.32
C PHE A 7 -32.16 13.99 -6.15
N LEU A 8 -31.77 13.46 -4.98
CA LEU A 8 -31.51 14.27 -3.78
C LEU A 8 -30.25 15.14 -3.89
N LEU A 9 -29.26 14.73 -4.68
CA LEU A 9 -28.07 15.51 -4.95
C LEU A 9 -28.30 16.61 -6.00
N ASN A 10 -29.26 16.40 -6.92
CA ASN A 10 -29.68 17.42 -7.89
C ASN A 10 -30.61 18.48 -7.26
N GLN A 11 -31.24 18.17 -6.11
CA GLN A 11 -32.07 19.10 -5.34
C GLN A 11 -31.18 19.89 -4.35
N GLN A 12 -31.20 21.23 -4.38
CA GLN A 12 -30.32 22.04 -3.53
C GLN A 12 -30.78 22.13 -2.05
N ASP A 13 -29.80 21.87 -1.18
CA ASP A 13 -29.45 22.55 0.08
C ASP A 13 -30.01 22.12 1.46
N ASP A 14 -30.90 21.13 1.60
CA ASP A 14 -31.30 20.68 2.97
C ASP A 14 -31.55 19.18 3.20
N GLN A 15 -31.02 18.32 2.32
CA GLN A 15 -31.24 16.87 2.39
C GLN A 15 -30.18 16.10 3.20
N SER A 16 -29.39 16.79 4.04
CA SER A 16 -28.25 16.18 4.76
C SER A 16 -28.63 14.95 5.60
N LYS A 17 -29.78 14.99 6.30
CA LYS A 17 -30.33 13.85 7.04
C LYS A 17 -30.68 12.67 6.12
N ASN A 18 -31.29 12.96 4.97
CA ASN A 18 -31.67 11.94 4.00
C ASN A 18 -30.46 11.30 3.33
N LEU A 19 -29.42 12.08 3.01
CA LEU A 19 -28.16 11.55 2.50
C LEU A 19 -27.43 10.68 3.55
N LEU A 20 -27.48 11.06 4.83
CA LEU A 20 -26.95 10.23 5.92
C LEU A 20 -27.71 8.90 6.06
N LEU A 21 -29.04 8.93 5.99
CA LEU A 21 -29.88 7.73 6.02
C LEU A 21 -29.59 6.83 4.82
N ILE A 22 -29.47 7.39 3.62
CA ILE A 22 -29.11 6.63 2.41
C ILE A 22 -27.73 5.99 2.56
N SER A 23 -26.73 6.73 3.08
CA SER A 23 -25.39 6.19 3.35
C SER A 23 -25.44 5.04 4.36
N SER A 24 -26.25 5.17 5.42
CA SER A 24 -26.47 4.10 6.40
C SER A 24 -27.13 2.89 5.78
N VAL A 25 -28.20 3.06 5.00
CA VAL A 25 -28.91 1.96 4.32
C VAL A 25 -27.98 1.25 3.35
N LEU A 26 -27.18 1.98 2.58
CA LEU A 26 -26.20 1.40 1.66
C LEU A 26 -25.12 0.64 2.44
N GLN A 27 -24.63 1.19 3.56
CA GLN A 27 -23.73 0.46 4.44
C GLN A 27 -24.36 -0.85 4.92
N THR A 28 -25.59 -0.83 5.41
CA THR A 28 -26.32 -2.01 5.90
C THR A 28 -26.46 -3.06 4.78
N LEU A 29 -26.91 -2.67 3.59
CA LEU A 29 -27.05 -3.58 2.44
C LEU A 29 -25.72 -4.23 2.02
N CYS A 30 -24.62 -3.48 2.14
CA CYS A 30 -23.28 -3.91 1.78
C CYS A 30 -22.62 -4.77 2.88
N THR A 31 -22.81 -4.41 4.15
CA THR A 31 -22.06 -4.97 5.28
C THR A 31 -22.81 -6.03 6.07
N GLU A 32 -24.14 -5.99 6.14
CA GLU A 32 -24.90 -7.00 6.87
C GLU A 32 -25.03 -8.29 6.05
N GLU A 33 -24.45 -9.36 6.59
CA GLU A 33 -25.12 -10.65 6.53
C GLU A 33 -26.45 -10.46 7.25
N SER A 34 -27.56 -10.90 6.64
CA SER A 34 -28.90 -10.82 7.23
C SER A 34 -28.92 -11.46 8.63
N VAL A 35 -28.63 -10.66 9.65
CA VAL A 35 -28.84 -10.99 11.05
C VAL A 35 -29.46 -9.76 11.67
N PRO A 36 -30.79 -9.76 11.90
CA PRO A 36 -31.48 -8.65 12.53
C PRO A 36 -30.82 -8.34 13.88
N SER A 37 -30.82 -7.05 14.24
CA SER A 37 -30.26 -6.48 15.47
C SER A 37 -30.72 -7.12 16.79
N PHE A 38 -31.64 -8.10 16.74
CA PHE A 38 -32.09 -8.89 17.87
C PHE A 38 -31.12 -10.01 18.31
N ARG A 39 -30.05 -10.32 17.55
CA ARG A 39 -29.06 -11.37 17.91
C ARG A 39 -27.66 -10.85 18.23
N ALA A 40 -27.53 -9.73 18.93
CA ALA A 40 -26.27 -9.35 19.59
C ALA A 40 -25.78 -10.37 20.66
N ARG A 41 -26.55 -11.42 20.96
CA ARG A 41 -26.19 -12.54 21.85
C ARG A 41 -26.10 -13.86 21.08
N ARG A 42 -24.96 -14.10 20.43
CA ARG A 42 -24.25 -15.40 20.39
C ARG A 42 -23.03 -15.24 19.48
N ARG A 43 -21.87 -15.03 20.10
CA ARG A 43 -20.58 -15.37 19.49
C ARG A 43 -20.58 -16.89 19.25
N ASN A 44 -19.98 -17.31 18.15
CA ASN A 44 -19.81 -18.69 17.66
C ASN A 44 -20.89 -19.18 16.69
N THR A 45 -20.77 -18.81 15.42
CA THR A 45 -21.14 -19.71 14.31
C THR A 45 -20.20 -19.50 13.13
N ARG A 46 -19.74 -20.62 12.57
CA ARG A 46 -18.77 -20.77 11.49
C ARG A 46 -19.20 -20.02 10.22
N ILE A 47 -18.20 -19.55 9.47
CA ILE A 47 -18.32 -18.86 8.17
C ILE A 47 -19.15 -19.72 7.21
N ASN A 48 -20.27 -19.19 6.73
CA ASN A 48 -21.17 -19.87 5.80
C ASN A 48 -20.79 -19.51 4.35
N TYR A 49 -20.25 -20.48 3.61
CA TYR A 49 -19.73 -20.32 2.25
C TYR A 49 -20.79 -20.41 1.13
N ASN A 50 -22.08 -20.54 1.46
CA ASN A 50 -23.16 -20.78 0.49
C ASN A 50 -23.95 -19.53 0.07
N ASN A 51 -23.39 -18.32 0.11
CA ASN A 51 -24.13 -17.12 -0.25
C ASN A 51 -23.82 -16.62 -1.69
N PRO A 52 -24.63 -17.00 -2.72
CA PRO A 52 -24.44 -16.55 -4.11
C PRO A 52 -24.60 -15.03 -4.31
N ILE A 53 -25.02 -14.32 -3.25
CA ILE A 53 -25.23 -12.86 -3.24
C ILE A 53 -23.89 -12.10 -3.12
N GLN A 54 -22.77 -12.76 -2.80
CA GLN A 54 -21.46 -12.07 -2.72
C GLN A 54 -21.02 -11.48 -4.08
N GLY A 55 -21.28 -12.17 -5.19
CA GLY A 55 -20.97 -11.67 -6.54
C GLY A 55 -21.86 -10.49 -6.96
N ARG A 56 -23.18 -10.58 -6.73
CA ARG A 56 -24.11 -9.46 -6.99
C ARG A 56 -23.88 -8.26 -6.07
N ARG A 57 -23.41 -8.48 -4.84
CA ARG A 57 -22.98 -7.41 -3.94
C ARG A 57 -21.75 -6.70 -4.50
N ALA A 58 -20.79 -7.41 -5.13
CA ALA A 58 -19.65 -6.84 -5.88
C ALA A 58 -20.07 -5.92 -7.03
N GLU A 59 -21.10 -6.27 -7.81
CA GLU A 59 -21.63 -5.39 -8.87
C GLU A 59 -22.36 -4.15 -8.29
N LEU A 60 -23.06 -4.31 -7.16
CA LEU A 60 -23.60 -3.18 -6.40
C LEU A 60 -22.50 -2.29 -5.80
N TYR A 61 -21.29 -2.83 -5.58
CA TYR A 61 -20.11 -2.08 -5.16
C TYR A 61 -19.54 -1.22 -6.29
N GLU A 62 -19.29 -1.79 -7.48
CA GLU A 62 -18.78 -1.02 -8.63
C GLU A 62 -19.66 0.22 -8.93
N THR A 63 -20.96 0.05 -8.70
CA THR A 63 -21.91 1.14 -8.79
C THR A 63 -21.88 2.10 -7.60
N PHE A 64 -21.83 1.65 -6.34
CA PHE A 64 -21.73 2.51 -5.17
C PHE A 64 -20.41 3.32 -5.13
N GLU A 65 -19.35 2.74 -5.68
CA GLU A 65 -18.00 3.27 -5.83
C GLU A 65 -17.93 4.49 -6.75
N ARG A 66 -18.49 4.43 -7.97
CA ARG A 66 -18.63 5.60 -8.85
C ARG A 66 -19.44 6.75 -8.21
N ARG A 67 -20.24 6.45 -7.18
CA ARG A 67 -21.23 7.36 -6.61
C ARG A 67 -20.75 8.10 -5.36
N ILE A 68 -19.94 7.50 -4.48
CA ILE A 68 -19.26 8.24 -3.38
C ILE A 68 -18.39 9.37 -3.93
N PHE A 69 -17.74 9.15 -5.08
CA PHE A 69 -17.00 10.21 -5.77
C PHE A 69 -17.93 11.27 -6.36
N TRP A 70 -19.12 10.89 -6.84
CA TRP A 70 -20.15 11.86 -7.24
C TRP A 70 -20.70 12.68 -6.05
N TYR A 71 -20.86 12.08 -4.86
CA TYR A 71 -21.14 12.83 -3.61
C TYR A 71 -20.06 13.85 -3.26
N GLN A 72 -18.78 13.60 -3.61
CA GLN A 72 -17.69 14.56 -3.43
C GLN A 72 -17.73 15.69 -4.46
N LYS A 73 -18.10 15.39 -5.71
CA LYS A 73 -18.27 16.37 -6.81
C LYS A 73 -19.38 17.40 -6.54
N VAL A 74 -20.47 17.00 -5.88
CA VAL A 74 -21.61 17.89 -5.54
C VAL A 74 -21.43 18.57 -4.16
N GLY A 75 -20.45 18.13 -3.36
CA GLY A 75 -20.21 18.56 -1.98
C GLY A 75 -19.58 19.95 -1.78
N SER A 76 -19.38 20.75 -2.84
CA SER A 76 -18.66 22.03 -2.76
C SER A 76 -19.40 23.14 -2.01
N LYS A 77 -20.68 22.95 -1.62
CA LYS A 77 -21.39 23.88 -0.71
C LYS A 77 -21.21 23.43 0.75
N PHE A 78 -20.69 24.35 1.56
CA PHE A 78 -20.29 24.26 2.98
C PHE A 78 -21.19 23.45 3.97
N ARG A 79 -22.42 23.07 3.60
CA ARG A 79 -23.39 22.38 4.47
C ARG A 79 -23.35 20.84 4.41
N LEU A 80 -22.59 20.25 3.49
CA LEU A 80 -22.45 18.79 3.31
C LEU A 80 -21.25 18.16 4.06
N LEU A 81 -20.53 18.91 4.89
CA LEU A 81 -19.34 18.40 5.63
C LEU A 81 -19.66 17.17 6.50
N LYS A 82 -20.79 17.17 7.21
CA LYS A 82 -21.25 16.02 8.02
C LYS A 82 -21.53 14.78 7.17
N VAL A 83 -22.14 14.98 6.00
CA VAL A 83 -22.41 13.92 5.03
C VAL A 83 -21.09 13.36 4.48
N ARG A 84 -20.13 14.23 4.15
CA ARG A 84 -18.79 13.83 3.69
C ARG A 84 -18.08 12.95 4.72
N ILE A 85 -18.03 13.38 5.99
CA ILE A 85 -17.35 12.63 7.06
C ILE A 85 -18.02 11.26 7.27
N ALA A 86 -19.36 11.22 7.32
CA ALA A 86 -20.10 9.97 7.49
C ALA A 86 -19.88 9.02 6.30
N SER A 87 -19.97 9.51 5.07
CA SER A 87 -19.74 8.72 3.86
C SER A 87 -18.29 8.23 3.75
N GLN A 88 -17.30 9.03 4.16
CA GLN A 88 -15.90 8.61 4.23
C GLN A 88 -15.68 7.52 5.29
N ALA A 89 -16.34 7.61 6.45
CA ALA A 89 -16.29 6.58 7.47
C ALA A 89 -16.93 5.27 6.99
N THR A 90 -18.07 5.34 6.31
CA THR A 90 -18.72 4.20 5.65
C THR A 90 -17.80 3.57 4.61
N LEU A 91 -17.21 4.38 3.72
CA LEU A 91 -16.27 3.92 2.71
C LEU A 91 -15.08 3.20 3.32
N THR A 92 -14.51 3.77 4.40
CA THR A 92 -13.38 3.18 5.12
C THR A 92 -13.75 1.78 5.64
N LYS A 93 -14.94 1.61 6.23
CA LYS A 93 -15.43 0.30 6.69
C LYS A 93 -15.57 -0.70 5.53
N LEU A 94 -16.08 -0.24 4.39
CA LEU A 94 -16.25 -1.10 3.20
C LEU A 94 -14.93 -1.53 2.60
N ILE A 95 -13.99 -0.61 2.42
CA ILE A 95 -12.65 -0.92 1.91
C ILE A 95 -11.91 -1.87 2.84
N ASN A 96 -12.10 -1.74 4.16
CA ASN A 96 -11.52 -2.68 5.13
C ASN A 96 -12.14 -4.08 5.00
N LYS A 97 -13.43 -4.18 4.67
CA LYS A 97 -14.11 -5.46 4.43
C LYS A 97 -13.74 -6.07 3.06
N PHE A 98 -13.48 -5.24 2.06
CA PHE A 98 -13.14 -5.63 0.69
C PHE A 98 -11.87 -4.94 0.20
N PRO A 99 -10.67 -5.38 0.60
CA PRO A 99 -9.41 -4.70 0.28
C PRO A 99 -9.11 -4.58 -1.22
N ASN A 100 -9.62 -5.52 -2.02
CA ASN A 100 -9.44 -5.51 -3.48
C ASN A 100 -10.24 -4.41 -4.19
N SER A 101 -11.28 -3.84 -3.55
CA SER A 101 -12.10 -2.79 -4.16
C SER A 101 -11.31 -1.49 -4.39
N LYS A 102 -10.20 -1.30 -3.67
CA LYS A 102 -9.27 -0.18 -3.90
C LYS A 102 -8.78 -0.08 -5.36
N SER A 103 -8.65 -1.20 -6.08
CA SER A 103 -8.18 -1.15 -7.48
C SER A 103 -9.19 -0.54 -8.43
N LEU A 104 -10.49 -0.60 -8.07
CA LEU A 104 -11.57 0.00 -8.85
C LEU A 104 -11.67 1.50 -8.54
N LEU A 105 -11.38 1.88 -7.29
CA LEU A 105 -11.52 3.26 -6.81
C LEU A 105 -10.35 4.19 -7.07
N VAL A 106 -9.16 3.63 -7.28
CA VAL A 106 -7.94 4.44 -7.29
C VAL A 106 -7.97 5.47 -8.42
N ASP A 107 -8.42 5.11 -9.62
CA ASP A 107 -8.35 6.02 -10.77
C ASP A 107 -9.30 7.21 -10.60
N ASP A 108 -10.57 6.96 -10.25
CA ASP A 108 -11.57 7.99 -9.95
C ASP A 108 -11.11 8.93 -8.82
N LEU A 109 -10.48 8.37 -7.77
CA LEU A 109 -9.94 9.16 -6.65
C LEU A 109 -8.81 10.10 -7.10
N LEU A 110 -7.90 9.58 -7.93
CA LEU A 110 -6.72 10.33 -8.36
C LEU A 110 -7.06 11.42 -9.38
N GLU A 111 -8.17 11.30 -10.09
CA GLU A 111 -8.68 12.39 -10.94
C GLU A 111 -8.90 13.69 -10.15
N HIS A 112 -9.28 13.60 -8.87
CA HIS A 112 -9.47 14.74 -7.97
C HIS A 112 -8.15 15.29 -7.37
N LEU A 113 -7.01 14.74 -7.78
CA LEU A 113 -5.66 15.19 -7.41
C LEU A 113 -4.84 15.63 -8.63
N ASP A 114 -5.39 15.50 -9.85
CA ASP A 114 -4.68 15.84 -11.09
C ASP A 114 -4.42 17.35 -11.18
N PRO A 115 -3.15 17.80 -11.27
CA PRO A 115 -2.83 19.22 -11.41
C PRO A 115 -3.40 19.88 -12.69
N LYS A 116 -3.76 19.09 -13.72
CA LYS A 116 -4.32 19.61 -14.98
C LYS A 116 -5.79 20.03 -14.87
N ARG A 117 -6.52 19.51 -13.89
CA ARG A 117 -7.95 19.81 -13.71
C ARG A 117 -8.12 20.96 -12.71
N ASN A 118 -9.03 21.89 -13.03
CA ASN A 118 -9.42 22.96 -12.10
C ASN A 118 -10.40 22.41 -11.06
N ILE A 119 -9.86 21.80 -10.01
CA ILE A 119 -10.60 21.16 -8.92
C ILE A 119 -10.67 22.12 -7.74
N SER A 120 -11.80 22.12 -7.02
CA SER A 120 -11.96 22.94 -5.82
C SER A 120 -11.08 22.44 -4.67
N HIS A 121 -10.69 23.34 -3.76
CA HIS A 121 -9.91 22.95 -2.59
C HIS A 121 -10.63 21.92 -1.69
N GLU A 122 -11.96 21.92 -1.66
CA GLU A 122 -12.72 20.97 -0.84
C GLU A 122 -12.76 19.57 -1.45
N GLU A 123 -12.80 19.46 -2.78
CA GLU A 123 -12.68 18.18 -3.47
C GLU A 123 -11.27 17.59 -3.28
N MET A 124 -10.24 18.40 -3.48
CA MET A 124 -8.85 18.00 -3.24
C MET A 124 -8.65 17.51 -1.79
N LYS A 125 -9.16 18.27 -0.81
CA LYS A 125 -9.12 17.90 0.61
C LYS A 125 -9.86 16.60 0.88
N GLY A 126 -11.04 16.41 0.27
CA GLY A 126 -11.84 15.20 0.38
C GLY A 126 -11.12 13.97 -0.18
N ALA A 127 -10.47 14.11 -1.33
CA ALA A 127 -9.69 13.06 -1.97
C ALA A 127 -8.47 12.68 -1.13
N LEU A 128 -7.68 13.66 -0.68
CA LEU A 128 -6.53 13.40 0.20
C LEU A 128 -6.92 12.72 1.52
N TYR A 129 -8.07 13.06 2.09
CA TYR A 129 -8.56 12.39 3.29
C TYR A 129 -8.88 10.91 3.05
N ILE A 130 -9.56 10.59 1.93
CA ILE A 130 -9.84 9.20 1.54
C ILE A 130 -8.53 8.44 1.29
N LEU A 131 -7.61 9.04 0.53
CA LEU A 131 -6.32 8.45 0.19
C LEU A 131 -5.54 8.02 1.45
N ASN A 132 -5.53 8.89 2.45
CA ASN A 132 -4.91 8.66 3.77
C ASN A 132 -5.67 7.62 4.60
N LYS A 133 -6.95 7.84 4.88
CA LYS A 133 -7.73 7.01 5.82
C LYS A 133 -7.99 5.60 5.32
N CYS A 134 -8.19 5.43 4.02
CA CYS A 134 -8.45 4.12 3.41
C CYS A 134 -7.15 3.37 3.08
N GLY A 135 -5.98 3.96 3.36
CA GLY A 135 -4.68 3.31 3.21
C GLY A 135 -4.36 2.95 1.75
N PHE A 136 -4.58 3.88 0.81
CA PHE A 136 -4.19 3.70 -0.59
C PHE A 136 -2.67 3.77 -0.75
N LEU A 137 -2.03 4.72 -0.06
CA LEU A 137 -0.58 4.96 -0.07
C LEU A 137 0.24 3.77 0.45
N ILE A 138 -0.37 2.94 1.30
CA ILE A 138 0.25 1.79 1.97
C ILE A 138 -0.35 0.46 1.48
N SER A 139 -1.10 0.48 0.36
CA SER A 139 -1.73 -0.71 -0.19
C SER A 139 -0.71 -1.76 -0.59
N ASN A 140 -1.02 -3.05 -0.39
CA ASN A 140 -0.17 -4.17 -0.84
C ASN A 140 -0.13 -4.30 -2.38
N THR A 141 -1.12 -3.73 -3.07
CA THR A 141 -1.17 -3.72 -4.53
C THR A 141 -0.25 -2.63 -5.08
N ILE A 142 0.84 -3.07 -5.74
CA ILE A 142 1.88 -2.19 -6.29
C ILE A 142 1.29 -1.11 -7.21
N THR A 143 0.35 -1.47 -8.09
CA THR A 143 -0.30 -0.51 -9.00
C THR A 143 -0.95 0.66 -8.25
N ILE A 144 -1.72 0.37 -7.21
CA ILE A 144 -2.48 1.37 -6.44
C ILE A 144 -1.50 2.30 -5.72
N ARG A 145 -0.46 1.70 -5.11
CA ARG A 145 0.57 2.42 -4.39
C ARG A 145 1.34 3.37 -5.30
N CYS A 146 1.89 2.87 -6.40
CA CYS A 146 2.64 3.63 -7.39
C CYS A 146 1.83 4.83 -7.92
N LYS A 147 0.58 4.59 -8.34
CA LYS A 147 -0.31 5.67 -8.79
C LYS A 147 -0.56 6.72 -7.70
N SER A 148 -0.81 6.27 -6.48
CA SER A 148 -1.09 7.16 -5.34
C SER A 148 0.12 8.03 -4.97
N TRP A 149 1.33 7.46 -4.98
CA TRP A 149 2.56 8.20 -4.67
C TRP A 149 2.84 9.29 -5.70
N LEU A 150 2.71 8.96 -6.99
CA LEU A 150 2.90 9.93 -8.06
C LEU A 150 1.87 11.06 -8.00
N ALA A 151 0.61 10.74 -7.71
CA ALA A 151 -0.43 11.75 -7.59
C ALA A 151 -0.16 12.73 -6.43
N VAL A 152 0.30 12.25 -5.28
CA VAL A 152 0.68 13.13 -4.16
C VAL A 152 1.93 13.95 -4.50
N ALA A 153 2.94 13.35 -5.14
CA ALA A 153 4.16 14.06 -5.53
C ALA A 153 3.92 15.15 -6.58
N LYS A 154 2.96 14.94 -7.50
CA LYS A 154 2.61 15.88 -8.57
C LYS A 154 1.47 16.84 -8.21
N LEU A 155 0.91 16.72 -7.00
CA LEU A 155 -0.25 17.49 -6.57
C LEU A 155 0.01 19.00 -6.66
N LYS A 156 -0.94 19.77 -7.19
CA LYS A 156 -0.87 21.24 -7.20
C LYS A 156 -0.75 21.77 -5.77
N VAL A 157 0.23 22.65 -5.53
CA VAL A 157 0.46 23.21 -4.19
C VAL A 157 -0.74 24.05 -3.76
N SER A 158 -1.18 23.80 -2.53
CA SER A 158 -2.16 24.62 -1.84
C SER A 158 -1.51 25.33 -0.66
N GLU A 159 -1.94 26.57 -0.42
CA GLU A 159 -1.54 27.37 0.73
C GLU A 159 -2.40 27.08 1.97
N LYS A 160 -3.52 26.35 1.82
CA LYS A 160 -4.42 26.05 2.94
C LYS A 160 -3.74 25.10 3.94
N PRO A 161 -3.61 25.48 5.23
CA PRO A 161 -2.96 24.66 6.25
C PRO A 161 -3.50 23.23 6.32
N SER A 162 -4.82 23.07 6.28
CA SER A 162 -5.45 21.73 6.35
C SER A 162 -5.11 20.81 5.17
N ILE A 163 -4.77 21.34 4.00
CA ILE A 163 -4.31 20.52 2.86
C ILE A 163 -2.83 20.17 3.04
N ILE A 164 -2.02 21.14 3.50
CA ILE A 164 -0.60 20.93 3.80
C ILE A 164 -0.43 19.83 4.85
N GLU A 165 -1.21 19.86 5.93
CA GLU A 165 -1.23 18.82 6.96
C GLU A 165 -1.61 17.43 6.41
N LEU A 166 -2.60 17.35 5.51
CA LEU A 166 -3.00 16.08 4.89
C LEU A 166 -1.94 15.52 3.94
N VAL A 167 -1.21 16.39 3.23
CA VAL A 167 -0.07 15.98 2.40
C VAL A 167 1.06 15.49 3.30
N GLN A 168 1.37 16.20 4.38
CA GLN A 168 2.39 15.78 5.34
C GLN A 168 2.05 14.42 5.97
N HIS A 169 0.80 14.23 6.40
CA HIS A 169 0.32 12.93 6.91
C HIS A 169 0.46 11.81 5.85
N SER A 170 0.21 12.12 4.57
CA SER A 170 0.43 11.16 3.47
C SER A 170 1.88 10.68 3.44
N ILE A 171 2.81 11.62 3.50
CA ILE A 171 4.26 11.38 3.46
C ILE A 171 4.72 10.56 4.68
N ASP A 172 4.27 10.95 5.88
CA ASP A 172 4.65 10.30 7.12
C ASP A 172 4.11 8.86 7.20
N SER A 173 2.89 8.62 6.71
CA SER A 173 2.27 7.30 6.71
C SER A 173 3.06 6.26 5.89
N VAL A 174 3.69 6.71 4.80
CA VAL A 174 4.52 5.88 3.92
C VAL A 174 5.88 5.60 4.57
N SER A 175 6.45 6.59 5.26
CA SER A 175 7.77 6.48 5.90
C SER A 175 7.83 5.44 7.02
N ILE A 176 6.72 5.23 7.74
CA ILE A 176 6.67 4.32 8.91
C ILE A 176 6.55 2.86 8.48
N ARG A 177 5.90 2.55 7.35
CA ARG A 177 5.61 1.17 6.95
C ARG A 177 6.71 0.60 6.05
N GLN A 178 7.43 -0.40 6.58
CA GLN A 178 8.33 -1.20 5.77
C GLN A 178 7.55 -2.03 4.74
N TRP A 179 8.08 -2.11 3.52
CA TRP A 179 7.51 -2.95 2.48
C TRP A 179 8.61 -3.86 1.89
N SER A 180 8.22 -5.09 1.59
CA SER A 180 9.06 -6.08 0.93
C SER A 180 8.43 -6.44 -0.42
N LEU A 181 9.27 -6.59 -1.44
CA LEU A 181 8.86 -7.22 -2.69
C LEU A 181 8.46 -8.68 -2.42
N GLN A 182 7.39 -9.13 -3.08
CA GLN A 182 6.99 -10.54 -3.00
C GLN A 182 8.12 -11.40 -3.57
N ARG A 183 8.55 -12.40 -2.81
CA ARG A 183 9.52 -13.41 -3.24
C ARG A 183 8.78 -14.69 -3.56
N ASN A 184 9.17 -15.36 -4.65
CA ASN A 184 8.68 -16.70 -4.92
C ASN A 184 9.34 -17.65 -3.92
N VAL A 185 8.58 -18.16 -2.94
CA VAL A 185 9.08 -19.15 -2.00
C VAL A 185 8.68 -20.51 -2.51
N ASN A 186 9.65 -21.21 -3.13
CA ASN A 186 9.44 -22.55 -3.62
C ASN A 186 9.98 -23.56 -2.61
N SER A 187 9.10 -24.24 -1.87
CA SER A 187 9.48 -25.22 -0.85
C SER A 187 8.72 -26.53 -1.03
N GLU A 188 9.45 -27.64 -1.14
CA GLU A 188 8.86 -28.98 -1.24
C GLU A 188 8.04 -29.33 0.00
N ASN A 189 8.52 -28.97 1.19
CA ASN A 189 7.81 -29.24 2.44
C ASN A 189 6.44 -28.55 2.46
N ILE A 190 6.37 -27.29 2.01
CA ILE A 190 5.09 -26.58 1.93
C ILE A 190 4.15 -27.23 0.90
N ARG A 191 4.70 -27.67 -0.24
CA ARG A 191 3.92 -28.35 -1.29
C ARG A 191 3.33 -29.67 -0.81
N SER A 192 4.14 -30.53 -0.20
CA SER A 192 3.69 -31.83 0.32
C SER A 192 2.59 -31.69 1.36
N ILE A 193 2.71 -30.72 2.28
CA ILE A 193 1.66 -30.41 3.27
C ILE A 193 0.38 -29.93 2.57
N ALA A 194 0.49 -29.02 1.60
CA ALA A 194 -0.67 -28.52 0.85
C ALA A 194 -1.35 -29.63 0.03
N GLN A 195 -0.59 -30.54 -0.56
CA GLN A 195 -1.11 -31.73 -1.24
C GLN A 195 -1.88 -32.64 -0.29
N GLY A 196 -1.39 -32.85 0.93
CA GLY A 196 -2.11 -33.58 1.99
C GLY A 196 -3.44 -32.93 2.40
N MET A 197 -3.57 -31.60 2.31
CA MET A 197 -4.87 -30.93 2.57
C MET A 197 -5.92 -31.25 1.50
N PHE A 198 -5.50 -31.62 0.28
CA PHE A 198 -6.44 -31.99 -0.78
C PHE A 198 -6.96 -33.42 -0.65
N THR A 199 -6.27 -34.31 0.07
CA THR A 199 -6.71 -35.71 0.26
C THR A 199 -7.84 -35.82 1.30
N ASP A 200 -7.88 -34.93 2.29
CA ASP A 200 -8.91 -34.91 3.35
C ASP A 200 -10.24 -34.27 2.92
N SER A 201 -10.28 -33.60 1.76
CA SER A 201 -11.49 -32.92 1.26
C SER A 201 -12.39 -33.85 0.44
N ASN A 202 -13.67 -33.92 0.82
CA ASN A 202 -14.74 -34.69 0.16
C ASN A 202 -14.56 -34.76 -1.37
N VAL A 203 -14.46 -36.00 -1.87
CA VAL A 203 -14.16 -36.40 -3.26
C VAL A 203 -15.10 -35.76 -4.31
N SER A 204 -16.24 -35.19 -3.89
CA SER A 204 -17.29 -34.65 -4.77
C SER A 204 -17.09 -33.20 -5.24
N ASN A 205 -16.07 -32.48 -4.77
CA ASN A 205 -15.97 -31.06 -5.08
C ASN A 205 -15.25 -30.80 -6.43
N LYS A 206 -16.06 -30.58 -7.47
CA LYS A 206 -15.68 -30.32 -8.88
C LYS A 206 -14.61 -29.22 -9.04
N PHE A 207 -14.50 -28.31 -8.08
CA PHE A 207 -13.48 -27.25 -8.06
C PHE A 207 -12.04 -27.77 -7.84
N TYR A 208 -11.87 -28.85 -7.07
CA TYR A 208 -10.55 -29.43 -6.78
C TYR A 208 -10.07 -30.41 -7.85
N ALA A 209 -10.98 -30.95 -8.66
CA ALA A 209 -10.65 -31.90 -9.74
C ALA A 209 -9.60 -31.34 -10.71
N ARG A 210 -9.75 -30.08 -11.14
CA ARG A 210 -8.81 -29.39 -12.05
C ARG A 210 -7.37 -29.25 -11.51
N TYR A 211 -7.20 -29.31 -10.19
CA TYR A 211 -5.88 -29.23 -9.55
C TYR A 211 -5.30 -30.62 -9.23
N ARG A 212 -6.13 -31.66 -9.20
CA ARG A 212 -5.69 -33.07 -9.14
C ARG A 212 -5.28 -33.62 -10.51
N GLU A 213 -5.89 -33.09 -11.59
CA GLU A 213 -5.63 -33.52 -12.98
C GLU A 213 -4.30 -33.01 -13.55
N LEU A 214 -3.72 -31.94 -13.00
CA LEU A 214 -2.43 -31.41 -13.43
C LEU A 214 -1.29 -32.21 -12.79
N SER A 215 -0.31 -32.63 -13.60
CA SER A 215 0.91 -33.19 -13.04
C SER A 215 1.64 -32.14 -12.20
N GLN A 216 2.28 -32.56 -11.10
CA GLN A 216 2.96 -31.65 -10.17
C GLN A 216 3.99 -30.75 -10.89
N SER A 217 4.69 -31.29 -11.88
CA SER A 217 5.65 -30.53 -12.70
C SER A 217 4.97 -29.45 -13.55
N GLN A 218 3.84 -29.76 -14.19
CA GLN A 218 3.08 -28.78 -14.98
C GLN A 218 2.47 -27.67 -14.11
N ALA A 219 1.98 -28.01 -12.92
CA ALA A 219 1.44 -27.03 -11.96
C ALA A 219 2.53 -26.07 -11.47
N ILE A 220 3.73 -26.58 -11.17
CA ILE A 220 4.88 -25.74 -10.79
C ILE A 220 5.24 -24.78 -11.93
N LEU A 221 5.44 -25.30 -13.15
CA LEU A 221 5.83 -24.48 -14.31
C LEU A 221 4.79 -23.39 -14.63
N THR A 222 3.50 -23.72 -14.60
CA THR A 222 2.45 -22.72 -14.86
C THR A 222 2.34 -21.69 -13.74
N SER A 223 2.54 -22.09 -12.48
CA SER A 223 2.55 -21.16 -11.35
C SER A 223 3.75 -20.21 -11.39
N GLU A 224 4.92 -20.72 -11.74
CA GLU A 224 6.17 -19.97 -11.87
C GLU A 224 6.08 -18.97 -13.02
N LYS A 225 5.58 -19.41 -14.18
CA LYS A 225 5.34 -18.51 -15.32
C LYS A 225 4.39 -17.36 -14.94
N LYS A 226 3.26 -17.66 -14.31
CA LYS A 226 2.29 -16.64 -13.85
C LYS A 226 2.90 -15.70 -12.80
N PHE A 227 3.73 -16.23 -11.90
CA PHE A 227 4.44 -15.41 -10.92
C PHE A 227 5.42 -14.46 -11.60
N ASN A 228 6.26 -14.98 -12.51
CA ASN A 228 7.27 -14.20 -13.23
C ASN A 228 6.62 -13.11 -14.09
N GLU A 229 5.56 -13.42 -14.85
CA GLU A 229 4.82 -12.42 -15.63
C GLU A 229 4.25 -11.30 -14.75
N ARG A 230 3.73 -11.64 -13.56
CA ARG A 230 3.20 -10.65 -12.61
C ARG A 230 4.34 -9.84 -11.98
N TYR A 231 5.45 -10.49 -11.66
CA TYR A 231 6.63 -9.88 -11.08
C TYR A 231 7.24 -8.86 -12.03
N GLU A 232 7.46 -9.21 -13.29
CA GLU A 232 7.97 -8.33 -14.34
C GLU A 232 7.08 -7.10 -14.54
N LYS A 233 5.75 -7.29 -14.68
CA LYS A 233 4.80 -6.17 -14.79
C LYS A 233 4.85 -5.24 -13.59
N ASN A 234 5.02 -5.79 -12.40
CA ASN A 234 5.13 -4.99 -11.18
C ASN A 234 6.47 -4.26 -11.11
N GLN A 235 7.56 -4.91 -11.53
CA GLN A 235 8.89 -4.32 -11.57
C GLN A 235 8.91 -3.14 -12.55
N GLN A 236 8.38 -3.30 -13.76
CA GLN A 236 8.23 -2.23 -14.75
C GLN A 236 7.47 -1.02 -14.20
N ARG A 237 6.38 -1.24 -13.45
CA ARG A 237 5.62 -0.16 -12.81
C ARG A 237 6.42 0.56 -11.74
N ILE A 238 7.16 -0.18 -10.94
CA ILE A 238 8.02 0.42 -9.91
C ILE A 238 9.14 1.22 -10.57
N ASP A 239 9.76 0.69 -11.61
CA ASP A 239 10.84 1.36 -12.33
C ASP A 239 10.35 2.64 -13.00
N SER A 240 9.19 2.60 -13.65
CA SER A 240 8.51 3.79 -14.21
C SER A 240 8.20 4.83 -13.13
N THR A 241 7.65 4.39 -11.99
CA THR A 241 7.34 5.28 -10.85
C THR A 241 8.61 5.92 -10.29
N ARG A 242 9.66 5.13 -10.10
CA ARG A 242 10.97 5.56 -9.61
C ARG A 242 11.59 6.59 -10.54
N HIS A 243 11.55 6.33 -11.85
CA HIS A 243 12.04 7.29 -12.86
C HIS A 243 11.31 8.64 -12.77
N GLU A 244 9.97 8.63 -12.69
CA GLU A 244 9.21 9.86 -12.52
C GLU A 244 9.53 10.60 -11.21
N LEU A 245 9.71 9.88 -10.10
CA LEU A 245 10.10 10.48 -8.82
C LEU A 245 11.51 11.09 -8.88
N ILE A 246 12.45 10.44 -9.57
CA ILE A 246 13.80 10.96 -9.81
C ILE A 246 13.73 12.28 -10.59
N GLU A 247 12.92 12.34 -11.65
CA GLU A 247 12.77 13.58 -12.43
C GLU A 247 12.18 14.72 -11.60
N ILE A 248 11.17 14.44 -10.76
CA ILE A 248 10.63 15.42 -9.80
C ILE A 248 11.72 15.88 -8.81
N CYS A 249 12.57 14.96 -8.33
CA CYS A 249 13.66 15.29 -7.40
C CYS A 249 14.76 16.14 -8.04
N LYS A 250 15.15 15.83 -9.29
CA LYS A 250 16.17 16.57 -10.05
C LYS A 250 15.69 17.99 -10.38
N ASN A 251 14.39 18.17 -10.62
CA ASN A 251 13.72 19.47 -10.80
C ASN A 251 14.48 20.43 -11.74
N LYS A 252 15.05 19.93 -12.86
CA LYS A 252 16.01 20.65 -13.74
C LYS A 252 15.46 21.94 -14.38
N LYS A 253 14.16 22.20 -14.26
CA LYS A 253 13.45 23.39 -14.79
C LYS A 253 12.66 24.15 -13.72
N GLN A 254 12.86 23.83 -12.44
CA GLN A 254 12.10 24.39 -11.31
C GLN A 254 10.57 24.30 -11.49
N LEU A 255 10.10 23.25 -12.16
CA LEU A 255 8.67 23.04 -12.44
C LEU A 255 7.89 22.68 -11.17
N TYR A 256 8.58 22.08 -10.19
CA TYR A 256 7.99 21.61 -8.95
C TYR A 256 8.37 22.53 -7.80
N HIS A 257 7.37 22.85 -6.98
CA HIS A 257 7.56 23.54 -5.71
C HIS A 257 8.27 22.62 -4.71
N TRP A 258 9.04 23.20 -3.78
CA TRP A 258 9.88 22.44 -2.84
C TRP A 258 9.12 21.36 -2.03
N ARG A 259 7.84 21.57 -1.70
CA ARG A 259 6.98 20.57 -1.03
C ARG A 259 6.72 19.33 -1.87
N GLN A 260 6.55 19.49 -3.18
CA GLN A 260 6.39 18.38 -4.12
C GLN A 260 7.70 17.60 -4.22
N VAL A 261 8.82 18.32 -4.31
CA VAL A 261 10.17 17.74 -4.30
C VAL A 261 10.42 16.94 -3.01
N ASP A 262 10.03 17.46 -1.85
CA ASP A 262 10.13 16.75 -0.57
C ASP A 262 9.28 15.48 -0.51
N SER A 263 8.07 15.54 -1.06
CA SER A 263 7.18 14.37 -1.16
C SER A 263 7.85 13.29 -2.01
N ALA A 264 8.37 13.68 -3.18
CA ALA A 264 9.05 12.77 -4.08
C ALA A 264 10.31 12.16 -3.45
N ARG A 265 11.12 12.97 -2.76
CA ARG A 265 12.31 12.50 -2.03
C ARG A 265 11.94 11.49 -0.95
N THR A 266 10.84 11.70 -0.23
CA THR A 266 10.39 10.75 0.80
C THR A 266 9.91 9.43 0.19
N PHE A 267 9.14 9.48 -0.90
CA PHE A 267 8.72 8.26 -1.59
C PHE A 267 9.92 7.54 -2.22
N LEU A 268 10.86 8.28 -2.81
CA LEU A 268 12.09 7.70 -3.35
C LEU A 268 12.94 7.05 -2.26
N PHE A 269 13.04 7.71 -1.09
CA PHE A 269 13.64 7.13 0.10
C PHE A 269 13.03 5.78 0.39
N THR A 270 11.72 5.59 0.36
CA THR A 270 11.14 4.26 0.67
C THR A 270 11.49 3.13 -0.30
N PHE A 271 11.99 3.43 -1.52
CA PHE A 271 12.51 2.42 -2.45
C PHE A 271 13.93 1.94 -2.13
N TYR A 272 14.68 2.67 -1.29
CA TYR A 272 16.14 2.51 -1.18
C TYR A 272 16.57 1.10 -0.74
N ARG A 273 15.81 0.44 0.16
CA ARG A 273 16.19 -0.88 0.72
C ARG A 273 16.14 -2.04 -0.24
N THR A 274 15.39 -1.92 -1.33
CA THR A 274 15.12 -3.05 -2.22
C THR A 274 15.43 -2.74 -3.68
N LEU A 275 15.46 -1.48 -4.09
CA LEU A 275 15.52 -1.06 -5.49
C LEU A 275 16.40 0.21 -5.66
N PHE A 276 17.62 0.16 -5.16
CA PHE A 276 18.58 1.25 -5.29
C PHE A 276 19.32 1.17 -6.63
N THR A 277 19.19 2.21 -7.47
CA THR A 277 19.92 2.31 -8.75
C THR A 277 20.90 3.47 -8.74
N ILE A 278 21.80 3.51 -9.73
CA ILE A 278 22.81 4.57 -9.87
C ILE A 278 22.14 5.95 -9.95
N GLU A 279 21.06 6.09 -10.71
CA GLU A 279 20.30 7.34 -10.83
C GLU A 279 19.71 7.82 -9.48
N VAL A 280 19.31 6.87 -8.62
CA VAL A 280 18.84 7.17 -7.27
C VAL A 280 20.02 7.62 -6.39
N ALA A 281 21.18 6.99 -6.55
CA ALA A 281 22.42 7.38 -5.90
C ALA A 281 22.78 8.84 -6.23
N GLU A 282 22.69 9.23 -7.50
CA GLU A 282 22.92 10.61 -7.95
C GLU A 282 22.03 11.61 -7.22
N VAL A 283 20.73 11.31 -7.09
CA VAL A 283 19.79 12.18 -6.37
C VAL A 283 20.19 12.33 -4.91
N PHE A 284 20.52 11.23 -4.23
CA PHE A 284 20.95 11.30 -2.84
C PHE A 284 22.32 11.99 -2.66
N LEU A 285 23.25 11.81 -3.59
CA LEU A 285 24.52 12.54 -3.59
C LEU A 285 24.30 14.05 -3.71
N GLN A 286 23.41 14.48 -4.60
CA GLN A 286 23.03 15.90 -4.71
C GLN A 286 22.37 16.42 -3.43
N MET A 287 21.59 15.58 -2.74
CA MET A 287 20.94 15.94 -1.48
C MET A 287 21.91 16.10 -0.29
N LEU A 288 23.15 15.61 -0.37
CA LEU A 288 24.17 15.84 0.67
C LEU A 288 24.52 17.33 0.82
N VAL A 289 24.32 18.12 -0.23
CA VAL A 289 24.59 19.57 -0.23
C VAL A 289 23.28 20.37 -0.04
N ASP A 290 22.15 19.73 0.24
CA ASP A 290 20.87 20.42 0.47
C ASP A 290 20.97 21.37 1.68
N VAL A 291 20.31 22.53 1.62
CA VAL A 291 20.29 23.54 2.69
C VAL A 291 19.74 22.97 4.00
N ARG A 292 18.81 22.01 3.93
CA ARG A 292 18.12 21.46 5.10
C ARG A 292 18.84 20.25 5.64
N ALA A 293 19.23 20.32 6.92
CA ALA A 293 19.99 19.26 7.60
C ALA A 293 19.29 17.89 7.58
N ARG A 294 17.96 17.85 7.65
CA ARG A 294 17.16 16.62 7.55
C ARG A 294 17.49 15.83 6.28
N TRP A 295 17.54 16.51 5.14
CA TRP A 295 17.79 15.85 3.85
C TRP A 295 19.23 15.41 3.69
N ARG A 296 20.19 16.20 4.20
CA ARG A 296 21.60 15.78 4.24
C ARG A 296 21.79 14.50 5.04
N ARG A 297 21.14 14.38 6.20
CA ARG A 297 21.18 13.18 7.04
C ARG A 297 20.58 11.96 6.33
N ILE A 298 19.38 12.11 5.76
CA ILE A 298 18.73 11.02 5.01
C ILE A 298 19.60 10.58 3.82
N ALA A 299 20.18 11.53 3.10
CA ALA A 299 21.09 11.23 1.99
C ALA A 299 22.33 10.45 2.45
N ALA A 300 22.97 10.87 3.55
CA ALA A 300 24.11 10.17 4.12
C ALA A 300 23.75 8.73 4.54
N GLU A 301 22.61 8.53 5.20
CA GLU A 301 22.11 7.20 5.59
C GLU A 301 21.85 6.31 4.35
N CYS A 302 21.26 6.87 3.29
CA CYS A 302 21.03 6.15 2.02
C CYS A 302 22.33 5.71 1.35
N ILE A 303 23.29 6.63 1.22
CA ILE A 303 24.57 6.35 0.56
C ILE A 303 25.38 5.34 1.37
N ALA A 304 25.43 5.50 2.69
CA ALA A 304 26.09 4.53 3.57
C ALA A 304 25.48 3.12 3.42
N SER A 305 24.15 3.03 3.42
CA SER A 305 23.44 1.75 3.23
C SER A 305 23.74 1.14 1.85
N TYR A 306 23.78 1.96 0.80
CA TYR A 306 24.14 1.52 -0.54
C TYR A 306 25.57 0.96 -0.61
N LEU A 307 26.53 1.64 0.02
CA LEU A 307 27.92 1.18 0.11
C LEU A 307 28.04 -0.12 0.91
N GLU A 308 27.25 -0.27 1.98
CA GLU A 308 27.20 -1.49 2.77
C GLU A 308 26.69 -2.69 1.97
N TRP A 309 25.61 -2.52 1.19
CA TRP A 309 25.07 -3.61 0.36
C TRP A 309 25.94 -3.96 -0.83
N ASN A 310 26.69 -3.00 -1.37
CA ASN A 310 27.62 -3.22 -2.48
C ASN A 310 29.05 -3.51 -1.98
N LYS A 311 29.23 -3.70 -0.67
CA LYS A 311 30.54 -4.04 -0.11
C LYS A 311 31.03 -5.37 -0.72
N PRO A 312 32.24 -5.39 -1.32
CA PRO A 312 32.79 -6.63 -1.86
C PRO A 312 32.89 -7.71 -0.77
N LEU A 313 32.48 -8.94 -1.12
CA LEU A 313 32.54 -10.07 -0.19
C LEU A 313 33.98 -10.31 0.24
N THR A 314 34.22 -10.20 1.54
CA THR A 314 35.53 -10.44 2.13
C THR A 314 35.71 -11.95 2.34
N LYS A 315 36.68 -12.57 1.67
CA LYS A 315 37.01 -13.98 1.88
C LYS A 315 37.66 -14.13 3.25
N LYS A 316 36.97 -14.79 4.18
CA LYS A 316 37.57 -15.19 5.46
C LYS A 316 38.46 -16.40 5.20
N ILE A 317 39.76 -16.24 5.43
CA ILE A 317 40.70 -17.35 5.42
C ILE A 317 40.73 -17.90 6.84
N LEU A 318 40.53 -19.21 6.98
CA LEU A 318 40.72 -19.88 8.26
C LEU A 318 42.22 -19.86 8.55
N TRP A 319 42.63 -18.96 9.44
CA TRP A 319 44.02 -18.90 9.87
C TRP A 319 44.28 -20.01 10.88
N ASN A 320 45.13 -20.96 10.50
CA ASN A 320 45.67 -21.93 11.43
C ASN A 320 46.88 -21.30 12.13
N PRO A 321 46.85 -21.10 13.46
CA PRO A 321 48.00 -20.58 14.18
C PRO A 321 49.23 -21.49 13.97
N PRO A 322 50.44 -20.93 13.77
CA PRO A 322 51.66 -21.72 13.80
C PRO A 322 51.85 -22.33 15.20
N ASP A 323 52.42 -23.54 15.26
CA ASP A 323 52.47 -24.39 16.48
C ASP A 323 53.03 -23.68 17.73
N LYS A 324 53.93 -22.70 17.56
CA LYS A 324 54.46 -21.86 18.66
C LYS A 324 53.38 -21.02 19.37
N ALA A 325 52.27 -20.69 18.71
CA ALA A 325 51.14 -19.99 19.33
C ALA A 325 50.24 -20.94 20.14
N ILE A 326 50.19 -22.23 19.78
CA ILE A 326 49.43 -23.25 20.51
C ILE A 326 50.09 -23.52 21.87
N SER A 327 51.43 -23.58 21.91
CA SER A 327 52.19 -23.71 23.16
C SER A 327 52.03 -22.50 24.10
N ILE A 328 51.81 -21.30 23.57
CA ILE A 328 51.55 -20.11 24.40
C ILE A 328 50.11 -20.14 24.94
N SER A 329 49.14 -20.66 24.17
CA SER A 329 47.74 -20.76 24.59
C SER A 329 47.50 -21.79 25.71
N THR A 330 48.26 -22.89 25.72
CA THR A 330 48.24 -23.86 26.82
C THR A 330 48.86 -23.29 28.09
N THR A 331 49.85 -22.39 27.95
CA THR A 331 50.44 -21.69 29.09
C THR A 331 49.48 -20.65 29.68
N PHE A 332 48.65 -20.00 28.87
CA PHE A 332 47.66 -19.01 29.33
C PHE A 332 46.44 -19.62 30.05
N LYS A 333 46.08 -20.88 29.78
CA LYS A 333 45.03 -21.58 30.54
C LYS A 333 45.44 -21.95 31.97
N ALA A 334 46.73 -21.82 32.33
CA ALA A 334 47.23 -22.05 33.68
C ALA A 334 47.16 -20.80 34.58
N PHE A 335 46.79 -19.63 34.05
CA PHE A 335 46.46 -18.47 34.88
C PHE A 335 44.99 -18.53 35.28
N HIS A 336 44.75 -19.19 36.42
CA HIS A 336 43.56 -18.97 37.23
C HIS A 336 43.40 -17.47 37.47
N PHE A 337 42.43 -16.84 36.81
CA PHE A 337 41.88 -15.58 37.29
C PHE A 337 40.92 -15.93 38.44
N ASP A 338 41.46 -15.96 39.65
CA ASP A 338 40.66 -15.77 40.87
C ASP A 338 40.16 -14.32 40.86
N ILE A 339 38.97 -14.12 40.30
CA ILE A 339 38.24 -12.87 40.44
C ILE A 339 37.42 -12.98 41.72
N LYS A 340 37.97 -12.47 42.83
CA LYS A 340 37.18 -12.07 43.99
C LYS A 340 36.73 -10.62 43.79
N PHE A 341 35.41 -10.48 43.67
CA PHE A 341 34.55 -9.28 43.71
C PHE A 341 34.74 -8.21 42.63
#